data_AF-A0A1E1VY31-F1
#
_entry.id   AF-A0A1E1VY31-F1
#
_cell.length_a   1.000
_cell.length_b   1.000
_cell.length_c   1.000
_cell.angle_alpha   90.00
_cell.angle_beta   90.00
_cell.angle_gamma   90.00
#
_symmetry.space_group_name_H-M   'P 1'
#
loop_
_entity.id
_entity.type
_entity.pdbx_description
1 polymer ?
#
loop_
_entity_poly.entity_id
_entity_poly.type
_entity_poly.pdbx_seq_one_letter_code
_entity_poly.pdbx_strand_id
1 'polypeptide(L)'
;MHSFLKHYHPYIVERHGKTLLPQYLGMYRLTVDGIEHYLVATRNVFSNHLNIHRKYDLKGSTVDREASEKELEKELPTLKDNDFIKHGVRIDIGEAAKEKLLETLTADVEFLTKLHLMDYSLLLGMHECGRGEAEAEAARAQLRDSDCNDSDSDSDTDNRHGER
;
A
#
# COMPACT_ATOMS: atom_id res chain seq x y z
N MET A 1 -14.74 -12.82 -11.41
CA MET A 1 -15.26 -12.15 -10.19
C MET A 1 -16.62 -12.66 -9.75
N HIS A 2 -17.67 -12.64 -10.57
CA HIS A 2 -19.02 -13.09 -10.15
C HIS A 2 -19.10 -14.55 -9.64
N SER A 3 -18.34 -15.47 -10.26
CA SER A 3 -18.22 -16.86 -9.79
C SER A 3 -17.45 -16.95 -8.48
N PHE A 4 -16.34 -16.23 -8.37
CA PHE A 4 -15.49 -16.16 -7.18
C PHE A 4 -16.24 -15.61 -5.96
N LEU A 5 -17.08 -14.59 -6.14
CA LEU A 5 -17.77 -13.91 -5.04
C LEU A 5 -18.68 -14.87 -4.24
N LYS A 6 -19.28 -15.85 -4.90
CA LYS A 6 -20.13 -16.88 -4.27
C LYS A 6 -19.36 -17.75 -3.28
N HIS A 7 -18.07 -17.99 -3.53
CA HIS A 7 -17.20 -18.75 -2.64
C HIS A 7 -16.48 -17.85 -1.63
N TYR A 8 -16.17 -16.62 -2.05
CA TYR A 8 -15.49 -15.63 -1.21
C TYR A 8 -16.33 -15.18 -0.02
N HIS A 9 -17.61 -14.86 -0.22
CA HIS A 9 -18.44 -14.37 0.89
C HIS A 9 -18.56 -15.38 2.06
N PRO A 10 -18.89 -16.67 1.83
CA PRO A 10 -18.87 -17.68 2.89
C PRO A 10 -17.51 -17.78 3.60
N TYR A 11 -16.41 -17.76 2.84
CA TYR A 11 -15.06 -17.84 3.39
C TYR A 11 -14.75 -16.69 4.36
N ILE A 12 -15.12 -15.46 3.98
CA ILE A 12 -14.95 -14.27 4.84
C ILE A 12 -15.78 -14.39 6.12
N VAL A 13 -17.03 -14.89 6.02
CA VAL A 13 -17.92 -15.07 7.17
C VAL A 13 -17.36 -16.13 8.13
N GLU A 14 -16.93 -17.29 7.62
CA GLU A 14 -16.34 -18.38 8.40
C GLU A 14 -15.05 -17.95 9.11
N ARG A 15 -14.23 -17.13 8.46
CA ARG A 15 -12.98 -16.61 9.03
C ARG A 15 -13.18 -15.34 9.86
N HIS A 16 -14.42 -14.88 10.05
CA HIS A 16 -14.73 -13.63 10.75
C HIS A 16 -13.92 -12.42 10.24
N GLY A 17 -13.65 -12.37 8.94
CA GLY A 17 -12.84 -11.31 8.30
C GLY A 17 -11.33 -11.38 8.57
N LYS A 18 -10.83 -12.41 9.24
CA LYS A 18 -9.38 -12.63 9.46
C LYS A 18 -8.77 -13.36 8.26
N THR A 19 -8.45 -12.60 7.22
CA THR A 19 -7.84 -13.09 5.97
C THR A 19 -6.86 -12.05 5.43
N LEU A 20 -5.88 -12.51 4.65
CA LEU A 20 -4.96 -11.68 3.88
C LEU A 20 -5.47 -11.43 2.45
N LEU A 21 -6.59 -12.03 2.06
CA LEU A 21 -7.18 -11.81 0.74
C LEU A 21 -7.65 -10.36 0.58
N PRO A 22 -7.63 -9.82 -0.66
CA PRO A 22 -8.15 -8.49 -0.93
C PRO A 22 -9.59 -8.35 -0.45
N GLN A 23 -9.85 -7.30 0.34
CA GLN A 23 -11.20 -6.99 0.80
C GLN A 23 -11.92 -6.20 -0.28
N TYR A 24 -12.72 -6.89 -1.09
CA TYR A 24 -13.50 -6.28 -2.16
C TYR A 24 -14.65 -5.46 -1.57
N LEU A 25 -14.61 -4.14 -1.80
CA LEU A 25 -15.62 -3.18 -1.33
C LEU A 25 -16.69 -2.92 -2.39
N GLY A 26 -16.30 -2.96 -3.66
CA GLY A 26 -17.23 -2.74 -4.76
C GLY A 26 -16.61 -3.08 -6.12
N MET A 27 -17.46 -3.34 -7.09
CA MET A 27 -17.06 -3.57 -8.48
C MET A 27 -17.97 -2.73 -9.38
N TYR A 28 -17.36 -1.95 -10.24
CA TYR A 28 -18.03 -0.96 -11.08
C TYR A 28 -17.67 -1.20 -12.54
N ARG A 29 -18.61 -0.89 -13.42
CA ARG A 29 -18.37 -0.80 -14.86
C ARG A 29 -18.74 0.61 -15.30
N LEU A 30 -17.79 1.32 -15.89
CA LEU A 30 -18.01 2.63 -16.49
C LEU A 30 -17.85 2.52 -18.00
N THR A 31 -18.61 3.32 -18.73
CA THR A 31 -18.47 3.44 -20.17
C THR A 31 -18.29 4.91 -20.50
N VAL A 32 -17.14 5.25 -21.07
CA VAL A 32 -16.78 6.62 -21.45
C VAL A 32 -16.32 6.59 -22.91
N ASP A 33 -16.90 7.43 -23.75
CA ASP A 33 -16.61 7.48 -25.20
C ASP A 33 -16.69 6.12 -25.90
N GLY A 34 -17.62 5.26 -25.45
CA GLY A 34 -17.83 3.92 -25.99
C GLY A 34 -16.82 2.87 -25.51
N ILE A 35 -15.86 3.23 -24.66
CA ILE A 35 -14.89 2.30 -24.06
C ILE A 35 -15.40 1.87 -22.69
N GLU A 36 -15.48 0.55 -22.47
CA GLU A 36 -15.83 -0.01 -21.17
C GLU A 36 -14.59 -0.14 -20.26
N HIS A 37 -14.69 0.39 -19.05
CA HIS A 37 -13.70 0.28 -17.99
C HIS A 37 -14.30 -0.48 -16.81
N TYR A 38 -13.56 -1.47 -16.30
CA TYR A 38 -13.94 -2.26 -15.14
C TYR A 38 -13.06 -1.86 -13.96
N LEU A 39 -13.68 -1.42 -12.88
CA LEU A 39 -12.97 -1.06 -11.65
C LEU A 39 -13.40 -1.95 -10.50
N VAL A 40 -12.43 -2.27 -9.66
CA VAL A 40 -12.64 -3.00 -8.41
C VAL A 40 -12.05 -2.15 -7.31
N ALA A 41 -12.90 -1.74 -6.37
CA ALA A 41 -12.48 -1.04 -5.17
C ALA A 41 -12.17 -2.08 -4.08
N THR A 42 -10.95 -2.05 -3.56
CA THR A 42 -10.51 -2.89 -2.44
C THR A 42 -10.03 -2.04 -1.28
N ARG A 43 -9.99 -2.61 -0.07
CA ARG A 43 -9.30 -1.98 1.06
C ARG A 43 -7.79 -1.93 0.74
N ASN A 44 -7.18 -0.77 0.98
CA ASN A 44 -5.72 -0.64 0.91
C ASN A 44 -5.07 -1.57 1.96
N VAL A 45 -4.07 -2.33 1.54
CA VAL A 45 -3.30 -3.23 2.42
C VAL A 45 -2.40 -2.43 3.36
N PHE A 46 -1.93 -1.27 2.90
CA PHE A 46 -1.08 -0.40 3.70
C PHE A 46 -1.91 0.58 4.54
N SER A 47 -1.35 0.97 5.68
CA SER A 47 -1.91 2.02 6.52
C SER A 47 -1.72 3.37 5.83
N ASN A 48 -2.77 4.20 5.81
CA ASN A 48 -2.67 5.57 5.31
C ASN A 48 -1.89 6.50 6.27
N HIS A 49 -1.63 6.05 7.50
CA HIS A 49 -0.95 6.84 8.53
C HIS A 49 0.53 6.48 8.71
N LEU A 50 0.97 5.37 8.13
CA LEU A 50 2.34 4.88 8.28
C LEU A 50 3.02 4.88 6.91
N ASN A 51 4.10 5.64 6.77
CA ASN A 51 4.88 5.70 5.54
C ASN A 51 5.56 4.36 5.31
N ILE A 52 5.24 3.68 4.21
CA ILE A 52 5.96 2.48 3.82
C ILE A 52 7.32 2.92 3.28
N HIS A 53 8.41 2.36 3.80
CA HIS A 53 9.77 2.70 3.37
C HIS A 53 10.35 1.65 2.43
N ARG A 54 9.87 0.40 2.53
CA ARG A 54 10.23 -0.68 1.61
C ARG A 54 9.02 -1.51 1.26
N LYS A 55 8.96 -1.95 0.02
CA LYS A 55 7.83 -2.69 -0.53
C LYS A 55 8.33 -3.88 -1.32
N TYR A 56 7.72 -5.03 -1.11
CA TYR A 56 8.06 -6.28 -1.76
C TYR A 56 6.82 -6.96 -2.33
N ASP A 57 6.92 -7.48 -3.55
CA ASP A 57 5.98 -8.42 -4.17
C ASP A 57 6.62 -9.81 -4.14
N LEU A 58 6.11 -10.69 -3.27
CA LEU A 58 6.68 -12.01 -3.06
C LEU A 58 5.73 -13.07 -3.63
N LYS A 59 6.20 -13.88 -4.57
CA LYS A 59 5.44 -15.02 -5.12
C LYS A 59 6.01 -16.38 -4.75
N GLY A 60 7.25 -16.44 -4.26
CA GLY A 60 7.97 -17.69 -3.96
C GLY A 60 8.54 -18.40 -5.19
N SER A 61 8.43 -17.80 -6.38
CA SER A 61 9.16 -18.25 -7.57
C SER A 61 10.49 -17.51 -7.69
N THR A 62 11.41 -17.99 -8.54
CA THR A 62 12.77 -17.42 -8.69
C THR A 62 13.08 -16.90 -10.09
N VAL A 63 12.25 -17.22 -11.08
CA VAL A 63 12.44 -16.81 -12.49
C VAL A 63 11.80 -15.43 -12.71
N ASP A 64 12.57 -14.47 -13.26
CA ASP A 64 12.15 -13.08 -13.53
C ASP A 64 11.63 -12.31 -12.30
N ARG A 65 12.15 -12.68 -11.12
CA ARG A 65 11.79 -12.09 -9.81
C ARG A 65 12.79 -11.06 -9.31
N GLU A 66 13.25 -10.20 -10.20
CA GLU A 66 14.05 -9.02 -9.87
C GLU A 66 13.28 -7.74 -10.28
N ALA A 67 13.42 -6.69 -9.48
CA ALA A 67 12.96 -5.37 -9.84
C ALA A 67 13.68 -4.90 -11.12
N SER A 68 12.94 -4.30 -12.05
CA SER A 68 13.55 -3.72 -13.24
C SER A 68 14.30 -2.44 -12.87
N GLU A 69 15.30 -2.06 -13.67
CA GLU A 69 16.04 -0.81 -13.47
C GLU A 69 15.11 0.41 -13.39
N LYS A 70 14.06 0.44 -14.23
CA LYS A 70 13.01 1.48 -14.21
C LYS A 70 12.19 1.51 -12.91
N GLU A 71 12.01 0.36 -12.25
CA GLU A 71 11.30 0.30 -10.96
C GLU A 71 12.21 0.78 -9.83
N LEU A 72 13.51 0.47 -9.90
CA LEU A 72 14.52 0.89 -8.94
C LEU A 72 14.78 2.41 -8.95
N GLU A 73 14.52 3.09 -10.07
CA GLU A 73 14.60 4.55 -10.20
C GLU A 73 13.49 5.30 -9.43
N LYS A 74 12.41 4.61 -9.02
CA LYS A 74 11.32 5.24 -8.27
C LYS A 74 11.73 5.51 -6.83
N GLU A 75 11.14 6.54 -6.22
CA GLU A 75 11.36 6.84 -4.79
C GLU A 75 10.98 5.66 -3.88
N LEU A 76 9.96 4.89 -4.25
CA LEU A 76 9.54 3.68 -3.53
C LEU A 76 9.44 2.46 -4.46
N PRO A 77 10.57 1.78 -4.75
CA PRO A 77 10.60 0.65 -5.66
C PRO A 77 9.81 -0.54 -5.10
N THR A 78 9.14 -1.27 -5.99
CA THR A 78 8.53 -2.56 -5.66
C THR A 78 9.55 -3.67 -5.90
N LEU A 79 10.24 -4.08 -4.84
CA LEU A 79 11.22 -5.15 -4.86
C LEU A 79 10.55 -6.52 -5.00
N LYS A 80 11.27 -7.53 -5.49
CA LYS A 80 10.73 -8.88 -5.70
C LYS A 80 11.47 -9.94 -4.88
N ASP A 81 11.16 -11.22 -5.14
CA ASP A 81 11.69 -12.37 -4.41
C ASP A 81 13.24 -12.42 -4.39
N ASN A 82 13.92 -12.22 -5.52
CA ASN A 82 15.38 -12.28 -5.57
C ASN A 82 16.03 -11.11 -4.84
N ASP A 83 15.42 -9.92 -4.91
CA ASP A 83 15.89 -8.73 -4.20
C ASP A 83 15.78 -8.93 -2.68
N PHE A 84 14.67 -9.55 -2.24
CA PHE A 84 14.45 -9.91 -0.84
C PHE A 84 15.55 -10.85 -0.31
N ILE A 85 15.91 -11.86 -1.10
CA ILE A 85 16.98 -12.82 -0.76
C ILE A 85 18.36 -12.16 -0.80
N LYS A 86 18.68 -11.39 -1.86
CA LYS A 86 19.96 -10.69 -2.02
C LYS A 86 20.22 -9.70 -0.88
N HIS A 87 19.19 -8.99 -0.44
CA HIS A 87 19.28 -8.03 0.66
C HIS A 87 19.31 -8.70 2.04
N GLY A 88 19.10 -10.02 2.13
CA GLY A 88 19.14 -10.76 3.40
C GLY A 88 18.11 -10.26 4.41
N VAL A 89 16.96 -9.77 3.92
CA VAL A 89 15.93 -9.17 4.79
C VAL A 89 15.32 -10.24 5.67
N ARG A 90 15.22 -9.94 6.98
CA ARG A 90 14.58 -10.80 7.96
C ARG A 90 13.43 -10.03 8.61
N ILE A 91 12.32 -10.72 8.82
CA ILE A 91 11.10 -10.16 9.38
C ILE A 91 10.87 -10.82 10.73
N ASP A 92 11.14 -10.08 11.80
CA ASP A 92 11.01 -10.56 13.18
C ASP A 92 9.69 -10.06 13.78
N ILE A 93 8.65 -10.87 13.65
CA ILE A 93 7.29 -10.57 14.14
C ILE A 93 6.94 -11.28 15.47
N GLY A 94 7.87 -12.05 16.02
CA GLY A 94 7.65 -12.89 17.21
C GLY A 94 6.91 -14.20 16.89
N GLU A 95 7.08 -15.20 17.74
CA GLU A 95 6.59 -16.57 17.50
C GLU A 95 5.06 -16.66 17.42
N ALA A 96 4.35 -16.03 18.35
CA ALA A 96 2.88 -16.06 18.39
C ALA A 96 2.21 -15.35 17.20
N ALA A 97 2.81 -14.26 16.69
CA ALA A 97 2.27 -13.57 15.52
C ALA A 97 2.63 -14.32 14.23
N LYS A 98 3.83 -14.90 14.16
CA LYS A 98 4.25 -15.77 13.06
C LYS A 98 3.32 -16.96 12.89
N GLU A 99 2.97 -17.64 13.98
CA GLU A 99 2.05 -18.77 13.95
C GLU A 99 0.67 -18.36 13.38
N LYS A 100 0.10 -17.27 13.89
CA LYS A 100 -1.18 -16.71 13.38
C LYS A 100 -1.10 -16.31 11.90
N LEU A 101 0.01 -15.70 11.48
CA LEU A 101 0.22 -15.30 10.09
C LEU A 101 0.29 -16.53 9.17
N LEU A 102 1.03 -17.57 9.58
CA LEU A 102 1.16 -18.81 8.80
C LEU A 102 -0.16 -19.58 8.75
N GLU A 103 -0.91 -19.62 9.85
CA GLU A 103 -2.24 -20.24 9.89
C GLU A 103 -3.22 -19.56 8.92
N THR A 104 -3.29 -18.22 8.97
CA THR A 104 -4.15 -17.43 8.06
C THR A 104 -3.70 -17.57 6.61
N LEU A 105 -2.41 -17.50 6.34
CA LEU A 105 -1.87 -17.64 4.99
C LEU A 105 -2.11 -19.03 4.41
N THR A 106 -1.94 -20.09 5.20
CA THR A 106 -2.22 -21.47 4.77
C THR A 106 -3.69 -21.63 4.43
N ALA A 107 -4.58 -21.13 5.28
CA ALA A 107 -6.02 -21.14 5.04
C ALA A 107 -6.44 -20.36 3.77
N ASP A 108 -5.81 -19.21 3.50
CA ASP A 108 -6.08 -18.40 2.31
C ASP A 108 -5.59 -19.11 1.05
N VAL A 109 -4.39 -19.70 1.09
CA VAL A 109 -3.82 -20.46 -0.03
C VAL A 109 -4.64 -21.69 -0.36
N GLU A 110 -5.11 -22.45 0.65
CA GLU A 110 -6.00 -23.59 0.43
C GLU A 110 -7.31 -23.17 -0.27
N PHE A 111 -7.87 -22.02 0.11
CA PHE A 111 -9.06 -21.48 -0.52
C PHE A 111 -8.81 -21.07 -1.98
N LEU A 112 -7.71 -20.35 -2.25
CA LEU A 112 -7.32 -19.97 -3.61
C LEU A 112 -7.07 -21.21 -4.49
N THR A 113 -6.43 -22.24 -3.92
CA THR A 113 -6.15 -23.52 -4.62
C THR A 113 -7.42 -24.26 -5.00
N LYS A 114 -8.43 -24.31 -4.11
CA LYS A 114 -9.75 -24.91 -4.40
C LYS A 114 -10.48 -24.23 -5.55
N LEU A 115 -10.19 -22.94 -5.78
CA LEU A 115 -10.76 -22.14 -6.86
C LEU A 115 -9.85 -22.10 -8.10
N HIS A 116 -8.75 -22.85 -8.11
CA HIS A 116 -7.74 -22.87 -9.16
C HIS A 116 -7.18 -21.47 -9.50
N LEU A 117 -7.12 -20.59 -8.50
CA LEU A 117 -6.49 -19.29 -8.64
C LEU A 117 -4.99 -19.43 -8.40
N MET A 118 -4.19 -18.91 -9.33
CA MET A 118 -2.73 -18.96 -9.30
C MET A 118 -2.17 -17.56 -9.55
N ASP A 119 -0.85 -17.41 -9.53
CA ASP A 119 -0.12 -16.16 -9.79
C ASP A 119 -0.42 -15.00 -8.83
N TYR A 120 -0.92 -15.29 -7.64
CA TYR A 120 -1.03 -14.31 -6.56
C TYR A 120 0.34 -13.99 -5.95
N SER A 121 0.51 -12.75 -5.49
CA SER A 121 1.66 -12.31 -4.69
C SER A 121 1.24 -11.91 -3.29
N LEU A 122 2.15 -12.10 -2.34
CA LEU A 122 2.09 -11.48 -1.04
C LEU A 122 2.75 -10.11 -1.12
N LEU A 123 1.95 -9.07 -0.98
CA LEU A 123 2.43 -7.70 -0.90
C LEU A 123 2.89 -7.42 0.53
N LEU A 124 4.18 -7.11 0.70
CA LEU A 124 4.79 -6.79 1.98
C LEU A 124 5.25 -5.34 1.99
N GLY A 125 4.81 -4.59 2.99
CA GLY A 125 5.27 -3.24 3.26
C GLY A 125 6.01 -3.19 4.60
N MET A 126 7.20 -2.61 4.61
CA MET A 126 7.98 -2.40 5.82
C MET A 126 7.95 -0.93 6.20
N HIS A 127 7.53 -0.67 7.44
CA HIS A 127 7.59 0.63 8.07
C HIS A 127 8.66 0.60 9.17
N GLU A 128 9.65 1.48 9.08
CA GLU A 128 10.67 1.68 10.11
C GLU A 128 10.17 2.80 11.05
N CYS A 129 9.76 2.45 12.28
CA CYS A 129 9.11 3.40 13.19
C CYS A 129 9.96 4.65 13.47
N GLY A 130 11.27 4.47 13.70
CA GLY A 130 12.15 5.60 14.00
C GLY A 130 12.28 6.62 12.86
N ARG A 131 12.22 6.15 11.61
CA ARG A 131 12.23 7.03 10.44
C ARG A 131 10.85 7.67 10.22
N GLY A 132 9.79 6.89 10.41
CA GLY A 132 8.41 7.37 10.30
C GLY A 132 8.08 8.51 11.28
N GLU A 133 8.57 8.42 12.53
CA GLU A 133 8.38 9.47 13.53
C GLU A 133 9.11 10.77 13.15
N ALA A 134 10.34 10.67 12.64
CA ALA A 134 11.09 11.83 12.19
C ALA A 134 10.44 12.51 10.97
N GLU A 135 9.94 11.73 10.01
CA GLU A 135 9.21 12.25 8.84
C GLU A 135 7.88 12.89 9.25
N ALA A 136 7.14 12.28 10.19
CA ALA A 136 5.89 12.84 10.71
C ALA A 136 6.13 14.15 11.47
N GLU A 137 7.20 14.25 12.26
CA GLU A 137 7.56 15.48 12.96
C GLU A 137 8.01 16.58 11.99
N ALA A 138 8.79 16.23 10.95
CA ALA A 138 9.18 17.16 9.89
C ALA A 138 7.96 17.69 9.11
N ALA A 139 7.02 16.82 8.76
CA ALA A 139 5.78 17.22 8.08
C ALA A 139 4.91 18.14 8.97
N ARG A 140 4.83 17.85 10.28
CA ARG A 140 4.15 18.73 11.25
C ARG A 140 4.84 20.08 11.40
N ALA A 141 6.17 20.11 11.36
CA ALA A 141 6.93 21.36 11.39
C ALA A 141 6.70 22.19 10.13
N GLN A 142 6.66 21.58 8.94
CA GLN A 142 6.38 22.27 7.67
C GLN A 142 4.96 22.84 7.61
N LEU A 143 3.96 22.13 8.15
CA LEU A 143 2.59 22.66 8.26
C LEU A 143 2.54 23.89 9.17
N ARG A 144 3.28 23.89 10.29
CA ARG A 144 3.35 25.05 11.19
C ARG A 144 4.04 26.26 10.54
N ASP A 145 5.04 26.03 9.70
CA ASP A 145 5.77 27.09 9.00
C ASP A 145 5.00 27.65 7.78
N SER A 146 4.02 26.90 7.28
CA SER A 146 3.12 27.35 6.22
C SER A 146 2.03 28.29 6.76
N ASP A 147 1.54 28.03 7.98
CA ASP A 147 0.50 28.85 8.63
C ASP A 147 1.01 30.23 9.12
N CYS A 148 2.33 30.41 9.33
CA CYS A 148 2.88 31.72 9.72
C CYS A 148 3.17 32.63 8.51
N ASN A 149 3.40 32.06 7.32
CA ASN A 149 3.71 32.84 6.11
C ASN A 149 2.48 33.48 5.44
N ASP A 150 1.26 33.11 5.83
CA ASP A 150 0.02 33.68 5.28
C ASP A 150 -0.50 34.88 6.09
N SER A 151 0.27 35.36 7.09
CA SER A 151 -0.12 36.48 7.96
C SER A 151 0.62 37.81 7.73
N ASP A 152 1.59 37.86 6.82
CA ASP A 152 2.44 39.04 6.57
C ASP A 152 2.17 39.77 5.22
N SER A 153 1.06 39.50 4.53
CA SER A 153 0.76 40.09 3.21
C SER A 153 -0.24 41.25 3.19
N ASP A 154 -0.68 41.77 4.35
CA ASP A 154 -1.65 42.90 4.41
C ASP A 154 -1.20 44.03 5.36
N SER A 155 -0.03 44.62 5.11
CA SER A 155 0.26 45.99 5.57
C SER A 155 1.29 46.65 4.67
N ASP A 156 0.83 47.42 3.68
CA ASP A 156 1.35 48.76 3.35
C ASP A 156 0.76 49.24 2.01
N THR A 157 -0.51 49.65 2.05
CA THR A 157 -1.05 50.62 1.08
C THR A 157 -1.32 51.93 1.80
N ASP A 158 -0.27 52.66 2.19
CA ASP A 158 -0.43 54.10 2.32
C ASP A 158 0.87 54.92 2.14
N ASN A 159 0.69 56.06 1.50
CA ASN A 159 1.51 57.27 1.45
C ASN A 159 2.70 57.42 0.46
N ARG A 160 2.39 58.21 -0.59
CA ARG A 160 2.81 59.62 -0.80
C ARG A 160 3.93 59.94 -1.80
N HIS A 161 3.59 61.01 -2.55
CA HIS A 161 4.41 61.98 -3.31
C HIS A 161 4.94 61.41 -4.64
N GLY A 162 4.57 61.90 -5.83
CA GLY A 162 4.28 63.27 -6.24
C GLY A 162 5.53 63.81 -6.93
N GLU A 163 5.51 64.01 -8.24
CA GLU A 163 6.21 65.11 -8.92
C GLU A 163 5.83 65.19 -10.42
N ARG A 164 5.30 66.37 -10.76
CA ARG A 164 5.38 67.15 -12.01
C ARG A 164 4.63 66.68 -13.26
#